data_AF-A0A6I6SD05-F1
#
_entry.id   AF-A0A6I6SD05-F1
#
_cell.length_a   1.000
_cell.length_b   1.000
_cell.length_c   1.000
_cell.angle_alpha   90.00
_cell.angle_beta   90.00
_cell.angle_gamma   90.00
#
_symmetry.space_group_name_H-M   'P 1'
#
loop_
_entity.id
_entity.type
_entity.pdbx_description
1 polymer ?
#
loop_
_entity_poly.entity_id
_entity_poly.type
_entity_poly.pdbx_seq_one_letter_code
_entity_poly.pdbx_strand_id
1 'polypeptide(L)'
;MRRATAYDREQDRVFLAEQRQARRDIARRHAKLAQAYFYVYASEAPTQIVAPHQPIEPVRAPRLRAGEELGGLLRLSMLKPGQFNAIRSRYLNPRIAPGAANLAVAVKDGVGRIPGVFAMPPSSYTPDEAYLLSDFAVAPTDYPRLSKLIVLAATSAETQLLCQRAFSRRVRALSTTAFSNNPVSMKYRGLLRLTKRGPSNEDGWKFQLQYQGAVGGHTLDEALQTWAKRWGARATTTQTGV
;
A
#
# COMPACT_ATOMS: atom_id res chain seq x y z
N MET A 1 16.28 0.46 -36.45
CA MET A 1 15.20 1.17 -35.72
C MET A 1 13.89 0.36 -35.56
N ARG A 2 13.88 -0.99 -35.61
CA ARG A 2 12.65 -1.84 -35.58
C ARG A 2 12.48 -2.75 -34.34
N ARG A 3 13.37 -2.68 -33.33
CA ARG A 3 13.34 -3.59 -32.16
C ARG A 3 12.59 -3.06 -30.92
N ALA A 4 12.38 -1.75 -30.79
CA ALA A 4 11.73 -1.17 -29.60
C ALA A 4 10.21 -1.39 -29.56
N THR A 5 9.53 -1.31 -30.71
CA THR A 5 8.06 -1.45 -30.82
C THR A 5 7.54 -2.88 -30.67
N ALA A 6 8.40 -3.88 -30.88
CA ALA A 6 8.05 -5.29 -30.65
C ALA A 6 8.13 -5.65 -29.16
N TYR A 7 9.11 -5.10 -28.45
CA TYR A 7 9.31 -5.33 -27.01
C TYR A 7 8.16 -4.73 -26.17
N ASP A 8 7.68 -3.53 -26.50
CA ASP A 8 6.53 -2.91 -25.83
C ASP A 8 5.23 -3.71 -25.98
N ARG A 9 4.99 -4.32 -27.16
CA ARG A 9 3.76 -5.13 -27.40
C ARG A 9 3.78 -6.46 -26.68
N GLU A 10 4.94 -7.10 -26.55
CA GLU A 10 5.10 -8.30 -25.72
C GLU A 10 4.98 -7.97 -24.23
N GLN A 11 5.56 -6.85 -23.79
CA GLN A 11 5.45 -6.37 -22.40
C GLN A 11 4.00 -6.02 -22.04
N ASP A 12 3.24 -5.39 -22.94
CA ASP A 12 1.80 -5.11 -22.74
C ASP A 12 0.96 -6.39 -22.73
N ARG A 13 1.30 -7.40 -23.55
CA ARG A 13 0.66 -8.73 -23.49
C ARG A 13 0.93 -9.43 -22.16
N VAL A 14 2.16 -9.37 -21.67
CA VAL A 14 2.52 -9.92 -20.35
C VAL A 14 1.80 -9.16 -19.24
N PHE A 15 1.71 -7.83 -19.33
CA PHE A 15 0.97 -6.99 -18.37
C PHE A 15 -0.54 -7.29 -18.37
N LEU A 16 -1.16 -7.47 -19.55
CA LEU A 16 -2.57 -7.85 -19.68
C LEU A 16 -2.84 -9.28 -19.22
N ALA A 17 -1.92 -10.21 -19.49
CA ALA A 17 -2.00 -11.59 -19.00
C ALA A 17 -1.84 -11.65 -17.47
N GLU A 18 -0.89 -10.89 -16.91
CA GLU A 18 -0.74 -10.69 -15.48
C GLU A 18 -1.97 -10.02 -14.86
N GLN A 19 -2.62 -9.05 -15.53
CA GLN A 19 -3.86 -8.46 -15.06
C GLN A 19 -5.02 -9.46 -15.04
N ARG A 20 -5.09 -10.38 -16.02
CA ARG A 20 -6.08 -11.46 -16.04
C ARG A 20 -5.81 -12.50 -14.96
N GLN A 21 -4.55 -12.87 -14.74
CA GLN A 21 -4.12 -13.77 -13.67
C GLN A 21 -4.39 -13.15 -12.30
N ALA A 22 -4.02 -11.88 -12.10
CA ALA A 22 -4.32 -11.13 -10.89
C ALA A 22 -5.82 -11.02 -10.66
N ARG A 23 -6.64 -10.75 -11.68
CA ARG A 23 -8.12 -10.79 -11.54
C ARG A 23 -8.63 -12.15 -11.07
N ARG A 24 -8.09 -13.26 -11.58
CA ARG A 24 -8.47 -14.63 -11.17
C ARG A 24 -8.00 -14.95 -9.74
N ASP A 25 -6.80 -14.55 -9.37
CA ASP A 25 -6.23 -14.77 -8.03
C ASP A 25 -6.90 -13.87 -6.98
N ILE A 26 -7.27 -12.65 -7.34
CA ILE A 26 -8.05 -11.72 -6.53
C ILE A 26 -9.45 -12.29 -6.30
N ALA A 27 -10.13 -12.78 -7.34
CA ALA A 27 -11.43 -13.43 -7.19
C ALA A 27 -11.40 -14.64 -6.25
N ARG A 28 -10.33 -15.46 -6.29
CA ARG A 28 -10.13 -16.59 -5.37
C ARG A 28 -9.76 -16.19 -3.95
N ARG A 29 -8.99 -15.11 -3.76
CA ARG A 29 -8.55 -14.65 -2.43
C ARG A 29 -9.63 -13.90 -1.67
N HIS A 30 -10.51 -13.18 -2.37
CA HIS A 30 -11.61 -12.41 -1.76
C HIS A 30 -12.76 -13.29 -1.25
N ALA A 31 -12.90 -14.53 -1.75
CA ALA A 31 -13.88 -15.49 -1.23
C ALA A 31 -13.60 -15.96 0.22
N LYS A 32 -12.41 -15.67 0.79
CA LYS A 32 -11.95 -16.30 2.04
C LYS A 32 -11.99 -15.40 3.29
N LEU A 33 -12.39 -14.13 3.19
CA LEU A 33 -12.44 -13.21 4.34
C LEU A 33 -13.87 -12.74 4.64
N ALA A 34 -14.51 -13.42 5.58
CA ALA A 34 -15.68 -12.97 6.35
C ALA A 34 -16.71 -12.12 5.56
N GLN A 35 -17.13 -12.59 4.39
CA GLN A 35 -18.25 -12.00 3.66
C GLN A 35 -19.47 -12.85 3.94
N ALA A 36 -20.51 -12.26 4.52
CA ALA A 36 -21.81 -12.89 4.63
C ALA A 36 -22.31 -13.18 3.21
N TYR A 37 -22.28 -14.45 2.81
CA TYR A 37 -22.91 -14.90 1.58
C TYR A 37 -24.42 -14.71 1.77
N PHE A 38 -25.02 -13.88 0.92
CA PHE A 38 -26.48 -13.80 0.85
C PHE A 38 -26.94 -14.80 -0.19
N TYR A 39 -27.71 -15.78 0.25
CA TYR A 39 -28.39 -16.70 -0.64
C TYR A 39 -29.71 -16.07 -1.07
N VAL A 40 -29.81 -15.72 -2.34
CA VAL A 40 -31.09 -15.28 -2.94
C VAL A 40 -31.78 -16.53 -3.45
N TYR A 41 -32.86 -16.92 -2.79
CA TYR A 41 -33.71 -18.02 -3.22
C TYR A 41 -34.90 -17.46 -4.00
N ALA A 42 -35.22 -18.07 -5.14
CA ALA A 42 -36.43 -17.83 -5.90
C ALA A 42 -37.04 -19.18 -6.28
N SER A 43 -38.36 -19.28 -6.34
CA SER A 43 -39.10 -20.55 -6.55
C SER A 43 -38.87 -21.19 -7.92
N GLU A 44 -38.46 -20.42 -8.93
CA GLU A 44 -38.31 -20.88 -10.32
C GLU A 44 -36.95 -20.56 -10.96
N ALA A 45 -36.06 -19.86 -10.25
CA ALA A 45 -34.77 -19.43 -10.81
C ALA A 45 -33.59 -20.11 -10.10
N PRO A 46 -32.47 -20.38 -10.83
CA PRO A 46 -31.30 -21.02 -10.25
C PRO A 46 -30.69 -20.17 -9.14
N THR A 47 -30.34 -20.81 -8.02
CA THR A 47 -29.66 -20.17 -6.87
C THR A 47 -28.41 -19.43 -7.33
N GLN A 48 -28.34 -18.13 -7.08
CA GLN A 48 -27.17 -17.31 -7.40
C GLN A 48 -26.42 -16.92 -6.13
N ILE A 49 -25.09 -17.13 -6.15
CA ILE A 49 -24.20 -16.65 -5.11
C ILE A 49 -23.86 -15.20 -5.43
N VAL A 50 -24.40 -14.26 -4.66
CA VAL A 50 -24.06 -12.83 -4.77
C VAL A 50 -22.96 -12.51 -3.76
N ALA A 51 -21.76 -12.25 -4.26
CA ALA A 51 -20.64 -11.79 -3.45
C ALA A 51 -20.46 -10.27 -3.61
N PRO A 52 -20.09 -9.54 -2.54
CA PRO A 52 -19.77 -8.12 -2.62
C PRO A 52 -18.65 -7.86 -3.65
N HIS A 53 -18.96 -7.12 -4.70
CA HIS A 53 -17.99 -6.74 -5.73
C HIS A 53 -17.35 -5.39 -5.40
N GLN A 54 -16.06 -5.36 -5.07
CA GLN A 54 -15.32 -4.10 -4.98
C GLN A 54 -14.92 -3.64 -6.38
N PRO A 55 -15.27 -2.40 -6.80
CA PRO A 55 -14.82 -1.87 -8.08
C PRO A 55 -13.30 -1.77 -8.08
N ILE A 56 -12.67 -2.32 -9.12
CA ILE A 56 -11.23 -2.24 -9.36
C ILE A 56 -10.97 -1.50 -10.67
N GLU A 57 -10.03 -0.57 -10.64
CA GLU A 57 -9.61 0.21 -11.81
C GLU A 57 -8.12 0.00 -12.06
N PRO A 58 -7.69 -0.12 -13.33
CA PRO A 58 -6.28 -0.26 -13.64
C PRO A 58 -5.51 1.03 -13.32
N VAL A 59 -4.30 0.87 -12.80
CA VAL A 59 -3.34 1.96 -12.61
C VAL A 59 -2.38 1.95 -13.78
N ARG A 60 -2.38 3.03 -14.57
CA ARG A 60 -1.52 3.16 -15.78
C ARG A 60 -0.05 3.41 -15.45
N ALA A 61 0.23 4.00 -14.28
CA ALA A 61 1.59 4.30 -13.90
C ALA A 61 2.39 3.00 -13.67
N PRO A 62 3.61 2.89 -14.22
CA PRO A 62 4.44 1.71 -14.04
C PRO A 62 4.82 1.54 -12.56
N ARG A 63 5.13 0.31 -12.15
CA ARG A 63 5.71 0.02 -10.83
C ARG A 63 7.23 0.01 -10.90
N LEU A 64 7.89 0.25 -9.78
CA LEU A 64 9.32 -0.02 -9.65
C LEU A 64 9.55 -1.54 -9.71
N ARG A 65 10.46 -2.00 -10.57
CA ARG A 65 10.79 -3.44 -10.72
C ARG A 65 12.11 -3.78 -10.03
N ALA A 66 12.37 -5.08 -9.85
CA ALA A 66 13.70 -5.56 -9.49
C ALA A 66 14.71 -5.19 -10.58
N GLY A 67 15.94 -4.85 -10.21
CA GLY A 67 16.97 -4.30 -11.09
C GLY A 67 16.89 -2.77 -11.28
N GLU A 68 15.71 -2.17 -11.07
CA GLU A 68 15.51 -0.74 -11.28
C GLU A 68 15.84 0.09 -10.02
N GLU A 69 16.50 1.23 -10.23
CA GLU A 69 16.79 2.20 -9.18
C GLU A 69 15.70 3.26 -9.06
N LEU A 70 15.49 3.76 -7.84
CA LEU A 70 14.65 4.94 -7.61
C LEU A 70 15.26 6.14 -8.32
N GLY A 71 14.49 6.74 -9.23
CA GLY A 71 14.95 7.90 -9.99
C GLY A 71 14.42 9.21 -9.41
N GLY A 72 15.29 10.22 -9.28
CA GLY A 72 14.89 11.62 -9.02
C GLY A 72 14.10 11.86 -7.74
N LEU A 73 13.43 13.01 -7.69
CA LEU A 73 12.60 13.44 -6.55
C LEU A 73 11.28 12.66 -6.51
N LEU A 74 10.80 12.40 -5.30
CA LEU A 74 9.51 11.75 -5.11
C LEU A 74 8.35 12.71 -5.38
N ARG A 75 7.22 12.16 -5.79
CA ARG A 75 5.97 12.90 -6.00
C ARG A 75 4.80 12.12 -5.42
N LEU A 76 3.79 12.85 -4.93
CA LEU A 76 2.54 12.26 -4.47
C LEU A 76 1.48 12.36 -5.58
N SER A 77 0.71 11.29 -5.77
CA SER A 77 -0.44 11.29 -6.68
C SER A 77 -1.62 10.65 -6.01
N MET A 78 -2.75 11.36 -5.97
CA MET A 78 -4.00 10.80 -5.46
C MET A 78 -4.46 9.63 -6.34
N LEU A 79 -4.94 8.57 -5.69
CA LEU A 79 -5.52 7.41 -6.32
C LEU A 79 -7.03 7.43 -6.15
N LYS A 80 -7.75 7.01 -7.19
CA LYS A 80 -9.17 6.68 -7.05
C LYS A 80 -9.34 5.44 -6.16
N PRO A 81 -10.48 5.28 -5.48
CA PRO A 81 -10.76 4.09 -4.66
C PRO A 81 -10.55 2.77 -5.43
N GLY A 82 -11.03 2.68 -6.68
CA GLY A 82 -10.84 1.48 -7.50
C GLY A 82 -9.39 1.18 -7.85
N GLN A 83 -8.57 2.22 -8.05
CA GLN A 83 -7.14 2.10 -8.30
C GLN A 83 -6.39 1.62 -7.05
N PHE A 84 -6.71 2.19 -5.89
CA PHE A 84 -6.16 1.75 -4.62
C PHE A 84 -6.53 0.30 -4.31
N ASN A 85 -7.80 -0.08 -4.51
CA ASN A 85 -8.27 -1.46 -4.29
C ASN A 85 -7.57 -2.47 -5.20
N ALA A 86 -7.31 -2.11 -6.46
CA ALA A 86 -6.56 -2.95 -7.40
C ALA A 86 -5.12 -3.20 -6.92
N ILE A 87 -4.41 -2.15 -6.50
CA ILE A 87 -3.04 -2.27 -5.98
C ILE A 87 -3.05 -3.04 -4.65
N ARG A 88 -3.93 -2.67 -3.71
CA ARG A 88 -4.05 -3.30 -2.39
C ARG A 88 -4.27 -4.81 -2.51
N SER A 89 -5.17 -5.24 -3.40
CA SER A 89 -5.48 -6.66 -3.58
C SER A 89 -4.30 -7.49 -4.12
N ARG A 90 -3.33 -6.84 -4.77
CA ARG A 90 -2.13 -7.51 -5.30
C ARG A 90 -0.99 -7.58 -4.28
N TYR A 91 -0.83 -6.56 -3.45
CA TYR A 91 0.39 -6.39 -2.63
C TYR A 91 0.17 -6.41 -1.12
N LEU A 92 -1.05 -6.15 -0.65
CA LEU A 92 -1.36 -6.24 0.77
C LEU A 92 -1.59 -7.71 1.16
N ASN A 93 -1.24 -8.05 2.40
CA ASN A 93 -1.51 -9.36 2.95
C ASN A 93 -3.03 -9.62 2.91
N PRO A 94 -3.49 -10.74 2.30
CA PRO A 94 -4.91 -11.03 2.18
C PRO A 94 -5.61 -11.09 3.54
N ARG A 95 -4.92 -11.46 4.63
CA ARG A 95 -5.51 -11.54 5.97
C ARG A 95 -5.94 -10.19 6.56
N ILE A 96 -5.53 -9.07 5.97
CA ILE A 96 -5.88 -7.75 6.48
C ILE A 96 -7.22 -7.32 5.87
N ALA A 97 -8.22 -7.10 6.72
CA ALA A 97 -9.54 -6.67 6.29
C ALA A 97 -9.50 -5.36 5.49
N PRO A 98 -10.29 -5.25 4.41
CA PRO A 98 -10.32 -4.04 3.60
C PRO A 98 -11.03 -2.90 4.34
N GLY A 99 -10.30 -1.83 4.67
CA GLY A 99 -10.89 -0.58 5.15
C GLY A 99 -11.22 0.40 4.02
N ALA A 100 -12.13 1.34 4.28
CA ALA A 100 -12.40 2.49 3.43
C ALA A 100 -11.42 3.63 3.78
N ALA A 101 -10.73 4.16 2.77
CA ALA A 101 -9.83 5.30 2.94
C ALA A 101 -10.47 6.56 2.35
N ASN A 102 -10.38 7.67 3.08
CA ASN A 102 -10.77 9.00 2.58
C ASN A 102 -9.69 9.58 1.64
N LEU A 103 -8.43 9.23 1.88
CA LEU A 103 -7.30 9.60 1.05
C LEU A 103 -6.49 8.34 0.69
N ALA A 104 -6.25 8.11 -0.59
CA ALA A 104 -5.32 7.10 -1.08
C ALA A 104 -4.28 7.77 -1.98
N VAL A 105 -3.01 7.47 -1.77
CA VAL A 105 -1.88 8.16 -2.43
C VAL A 105 -0.86 7.16 -2.91
N ALA A 106 -0.50 7.26 -4.19
CA ALA A 106 0.69 6.65 -4.73
C ALA A 106 1.89 7.57 -4.52
N VAL A 107 2.96 7.01 -3.96
CA VAL A 107 4.29 7.62 -4.01
C VAL A 107 4.86 7.26 -5.37
N LYS A 108 5.30 8.25 -6.13
CA LYS A 108 5.95 8.11 -7.43
C LYS A 108 7.40 8.57 -7.34
N ASP A 109 8.28 7.92 -8.07
CA ASP A 109 9.62 8.44 -8.31
C ASP A 109 9.59 9.53 -9.42
N GLY A 110 10.72 10.16 -9.68
CA GLY A 110 10.89 11.20 -10.68
C GLY A 110 10.69 10.74 -12.12
N VAL A 111 10.66 9.41 -12.35
CA VAL A 111 10.36 8.78 -13.66
C VAL A 111 8.87 8.41 -13.77
N GLY A 112 8.10 8.58 -12.68
CA GLY A 112 6.66 8.30 -12.64
C GLY A 112 6.30 6.87 -12.23
N ARG A 113 7.27 6.07 -11.78
CA ARG A 113 7.06 4.70 -11.28
C ARG A 113 6.56 4.70 -9.84
N ILE A 114 5.75 3.73 -9.45
CA ILE A 114 5.18 3.60 -8.11
C ILE A 114 6.02 2.62 -7.27
N PRO A 115 6.92 3.10 -6.37
CA PRO A 115 7.56 2.26 -5.36
C PRO A 115 6.62 1.81 -4.22
N GLY A 116 5.54 2.55 -3.96
CA GLY A 116 4.62 2.21 -2.88
C GLY A 116 3.41 3.11 -2.79
N VAL A 117 2.49 2.70 -1.93
CA VAL A 117 1.18 3.33 -1.76
C VAL A 117 0.83 3.40 -0.29
N PHE A 118 0.16 4.46 0.11
CA PHE A 118 -0.45 4.58 1.43
C PHE A 118 -1.89 5.11 1.35
N ALA A 119 -2.67 4.85 2.39
CA ALA A 119 -4.04 5.29 2.50
C ALA A 119 -4.40 5.64 3.94
N MET A 120 -5.21 6.69 4.09
CA MET A 120 -5.58 7.29 5.36
C MET A 120 -7.04 7.74 5.38
N PRO A 121 -7.82 7.29 6.36
CA PRO A 121 -8.97 8.04 6.87
C PRO A 121 -8.56 9.01 8.00
N PRO A 122 -9.44 9.95 8.38
CA PRO A 122 -9.30 10.63 9.67
C PRO A 122 -9.40 9.60 10.80
N SER A 123 -8.71 9.87 11.92
CA SER A 123 -8.85 9.07 13.14
C SER A 123 -10.27 9.20 13.70
N SER A 124 -10.85 8.07 14.11
CA SER A 124 -12.15 8.05 14.80
C SER A 124 -12.06 8.51 16.26
N TYR A 125 -10.87 8.50 16.85
CA TYR A 125 -10.65 8.73 18.28
C TYR A 125 -10.04 10.09 18.58
N THR A 126 -9.21 10.62 17.67
CA THR A 126 -8.45 11.85 17.89
C THR A 126 -8.75 12.84 16.75
N PRO A 127 -9.39 13.99 17.01
CA PRO A 127 -9.83 14.92 15.96
C PRO A 127 -8.74 15.43 15.00
N ASP A 128 -7.51 15.63 15.51
CA ASP A 128 -6.37 16.20 14.77
C ASP A 128 -5.37 15.15 14.23
N GLU A 129 -5.82 13.91 14.07
CA GLU A 129 -4.99 12.78 13.71
C GLU A 129 -5.50 12.07 12.46
N ALA A 130 -4.57 11.67 11.58
CA ALA A 130 -4.86 10.75 10.48
C ALA A 130 -4.55 9.31 10.91
N TYR A 131 -5.41 8.36 10.56
CA TYR A 131 -5.11 6.95 10.78
C TYR A 131 -4.48 6.38 9.51
N LEU A 132 -3.25 5.88 9.60
CA LEU A 132 -2.59 5.18 8.50
C LEU A 132 -3.12 3.75 8.41
N LEU A 133 -4.18 3.61 7.63
CA LEU A 133 -4.92 2.38 7.39
C LEU A 133 -4.10 1.36 6.58
N SER A 134 -3.35 1.84 5.60
CA SER A 134 -2.56 0.97 4.75
C SER A 134 -1.33 1.71 4.26
N ASP A 135 -0.21 1.02 4.26
CA ASP A 135 1.04 1.48 3.70
C ASP A 135 1.86 0.27 3.27
N PHE A 136 2.25 0.19 2.01
CA PHE A 136 3.02 -0.95 1.53
C PHE A 136 3.88 -0.56 0.32
N ALA A 137 5.02 -1.23 0.21
CA ALA A 137 5.86 -1.17 -0.98
C ALA A 137 5.25 -2.05 -2.08
N VAL A 138 5.34 -1.59 -3.33
CA VAL A 138 4.90 -2.34 -4.51
C VAL A 138 6.04 -3.26 -4.94
N ALA A 139 6.05 -4.47 -4.38
CA ALA A 139 7.06 -5.50 -4.64
C ALA A 139 6.87 -6.20 -6.01
N PRO A 140 7.83 -7.00 -6.50
CA PRO A 140 9.24 -7.11 -6.06
C PRO A 140 10.08 -5.88 -6.44
N THR A 141 11.01 -5.52 -5.55
CA THR A 141 12.03 -4.46 -5.70
C THR A 141 13.32 -4.89 -5.00
N ASP A 142 14.47 -4.32 -5.38
CA ASP A 142 15.76 -4.65 -4.74
C ASP A 142 15.97 -3.96 -3.38
N TYR A 143 15.01 -3.14 -2.94
CA TYR A 143 15.09 -2.38 -1.70
C TYR A 143 14.36 -3.10 -0.57
N PRO A 144 15.07 -3.81 0.33
CA PRO A 144 14.43 -4.63 1.38
C PRO A 144 13.65 -3.80 2.40
N ARG A 145 13.94 -2.50 2.51
CA ARG A 145 13.34 -1.57 3.49
C ARG A 145 12.54 -0.46 2.81
N LEU A 146 12.05 -0.69 1.60
CA LEU A 146 11.26 0.31 0.86
C LEU A 146 9.99 0.75 1.60
N SER A 147 9.36 -0.15 2.36
CA SER A 147 8.19 0.19 3.18
C SER A 147 8.44 1.30 4.20
N LYS A 148 9.69 1.51 4.66
CA LYS A 148 10.05 2.63 5.54
C LYS A 148 10.00 3.97 4.81
N LEU A 149 10.36 4.00 3.53
CA LEU A 149 10.22 5.19 2.69
C LEU A 149 8.75 5.59 2.58
N ILE A 150 7.86 4.61 2.42
CA ILE A 150 6.42 4.88 2.30
C ILE A 150 5.85 5.47 3.59
N VAL A 151 6.30 4.99 4.75
CA VAL A 151 5.95 5.58 6.05
C VAL A 151 6.48 7.01 6.17
N LEU A 152 7.72 7.27 5.77
CA LEU A 152 8.29 8.62 5.78
C LEU A 152 7.56 9.57 4.83
N ALA A 153 7.20 9.10 3.63
CA ALA A 153 6.38 9.86 2.69
C ALA A 153 5.00 10.17 3.29
N ALA A 154 4.39 9.22 3.98
CA ALA A 154 3.11 9.37 4.67
C ALA A 154 3.16 10.41 5.82
N THR A 155 4.32 10.66 6.43
CA THR A 155 4.48 11.65 7.51
C THR A 155 5.02 13.01 7.06
N SER A 156 5.22 13.20 5.74
CA SER A 156 5.75 14.44 5.16
C SER A 156 4.77 15.62 5.22
N ALA A 157 5.27 16.85 5.05
CA ALA A 157 4.49 18.08 4.98
C ALA A 157 3.52 18.09 3.80
N GLU A 158 3.91 17.52 2.67
CA GLU A 158 3.09 17.38 1.47
C GLU A 158 1.90 16.45 1.75
N THR A 159 2.14 15.34 2.44
CA THR A 159 1.04 14.46 2.87
C THR A 159 0.16 15.14 3.92
N GLN A 160 0.73 15.91 4.84
CA GLN A 160 -0.04 16.70 5.80
C GLN A 160 -1.04 17.61 5.09
N LEU A 161 -0.56 18.34 4.08
CA LEU A 161 -1.40 19.25 3.28
C LEU A 161 -2.50 18.48 2.54
N LEU A 162 -2.18 17.32 1.95
CA LEU A 162 -3.18 16.47 1.29
C LEU A 162 -4.25 15.98 2.28
N CYS A 163 -3.85 15.53 3.48
CA CYS A 163 -4.77 15.10 4.52
C CYS A 163 -5.67 16.25 4.98
N GLN A 164 -5.11 17.44 5.24
CA GLN A 164 -5.89 18.59 5.68
C GLN A 164 -6.92 19.02 4.62
N ARG A 165 -6.55 18.97 3.34
CA ARG A 165 -7.47 19.24 2.22
C ARG A 165 -8.55 18.17 2.08
N ALA A 166 -8.17 16.89 2.17
CA ALA A 166 -9.11 15.78 2.01
C ALA A 166 -10.09 15.66 3.18
N PHE A 167 -9.66 15.98 4.40
CA PHE A 167 -10.45 15.78 5.63
C PHE A 167 -11.12 17.06 6.14
N SER A 168 -10.84 18.21 5.51
CA SER A 168 -11.31 19.55 5.90
C SER A 168 -11.06 19.85 7.38
N ARG A 169 -9.92 19.43 7.92
CA ARG A 169 -9.54 19.60 9.32
C ARG A 169 -8.03 19.72 9.47
N ARG A 170 -7.57 20.22 10.61
CA ARG A 170 -6.13 20.20 10.94
C ARG A 170 -5.69 18.77 11.21
N VAL A 171 -4.49 18.44 10.74
CA VAL A 171 -3.86 17.13 10.98
C VAL A 171 -2.45 17.41 11.46
N ARG A 172 -2.15 17.01 12.70
CA ARG A 172 -0.85 17.24 13.36
C ARG A 172 -0.14 15.93 13.70
N ALA A 173 -0.89 14.84 13.79
CA ALA A 173 -0.39 13.53 14.14
C ALA A 173 -0.93 12.45 13.20
N LEU A 174 -0.26 11.30 13.24
CA LEU A 174 -0.65 10.08 12.57
C LEU A 174 -0.56 8.90 13.54
N SER A 175 -1.53 8.01 13.48
CA SER A 175 -1.51 6.72 14.19
C SER A 175 -1.66 5.55 13.24
N THR A 176 -1.18 4.38 13.64
CA THR A 176 -1.35 3.14 12.87
C THR A 176 -1.32 1.92 13.78
N THR A 177 -2.00 0.86 13.36
CA THR A 177 -1.98 -0.44 14.03
C THR A 177 -1.20 -1.43 13.18
N ALA A 178 -0.24 -2.12 13.80
CA ALA A 178 0.53 -3.18 13.17
C ALA A 178 0.29 -4.50 13.89
N PHE A 179 -0.04 -5.55 13.14
CA PHE A 179 -0.09 -6.91 13.63
C PHE A 179 1.26 -7.59 13.36
N SER A 180 1.84 -8.23 14.39
CA SER A 180 3.21 -8.74 14.33
C SER A 180 3.41 -9.92 15.28
N ASN A 181 4.28 -10.86 14.88
CA ASN A 181 4.75 -11.92 15.77
C ASN A 181 5.92 -11.48 16.67
N ASN A 182 6.49 -10.32 16.37
CA ASN A 182 7.53 -9.67 17.16
C ASN A 182 6.93 -8.55 18.02
N PRO A 183 7.52 -8.23 19.19
CA PRO A 183 7.03 -7.17 20.08
C PRO A 183 7.20 -5.76 19.51
N VAL A 184 7.88 -5.62 18.36
CA VAL A 184 8.01 -4.38 17.59
C VAL A 184 7.88 -4.68 16.10
N SER A 185 7.25 -3.78 15.35
CA SER A 185 7.23 -3.82 13.88
C SER A 185 8.52 -3.27 13.31
N MET A 186 9.20 -4.06 12.48
CA MET A 186 10.44 -3.66 11.79
C MET A 186 10.25 -2.46 10.86
N LYS A 187 9.03 -2.24 10.40
CA LYS A 187 8.63 -1.15 9.52
C LYS A 187 8.58 0.17 10.27
N TYR A 188 7.79 0.23 11.34
CA TYR A 188 7.53 1.46 12.09
C TYR A 188 8.60 1.79 13.13
N ARG A 189 9.39 0.81 13.59
CA ARG A 189 10.44 1.05 14.59
C ARG A 189 11.43 2.13 14.11
N GLY A 190 11.69 3.11 14.98
CA GLY A 190 12.59 4.23 14.71
C GLY A 190 12.03 5.28 13.73
N LEU A 191 10.77 5.17 13.31
CA LEU A 191 10.03 6.17 12.55
C LEU A 191 8.87 6.74 13.37
N LEU A 192 8.12 5.86 14.03
CA LEU A 192 6.99 6.21 14.88
C LEU A 192 7.23 5.70 16.31
N ARG A 193 6.66 6.40 17.29
CA ARG A 193 6.69 5.99 18.70
C ARG A 193 5.67 4.88 18.93
N LEU A 194 6.08 3.79 19.56
CA LEU A 194 5.16 2.74 20.02
C LEU A 194 4.39 3.28 21.23
N THR A 195 3.08 3.39 21.13
CA THR A 195 2.21 3.92 22.21
C THR A 195 1.56 2.81 23.00
N LYS A 196 1.15 1.73 22.35
CA LYS A 196 0.52 0.57 23.00
C LYS A 196 1.01 -0.73 22.40
N ARG A 197 1.19 -1.72 23.26
CA ARG A 197 1.46 -3.12 22.89
C ARG A 197 0.45 -3.98 23.64
N GLY A 198 -0.24 -4.86 22.92
CA GLY A 198 -1.16 -5.83 23.52
C GLY A 198 -1.14 -7.16 22.76
N PRO A 199 -1.81 -8.19 23.31
CA PRO A 199 -2.09 -9.41 22.56
C PRO A 199 -2.93 -9.07 21.32
N SER A 200 -2.71 -9.80 20.24
CA SER A 200 -3.51 -9.68 19.02
C SER A 200 -4.80 -10.47 19.15
N ASN A 201 -5.91 -9.88 18.69
CA ASN A 201 -7.17 -10.59 18.49
C ASN A 201 -7.28 -11.20 17.07
N GLU A 202 -6.29 -10.95 16.21
CA GLU A 202 -6.22 -11.48 14.84
C GLU A 202 -5.46 -12.80 14.78
N ASP A 203 -6.01 -13.77 14.05
CA ASP A 203 -5.41 -15.10 13.88
C ASP A 203 -4.04 -15.05 13.18
N GLY A 204 -3.06 -15.72 13.79
CA GLY A 204 -1.71 -15.85 13.26
C GLY A 204 -0.75 -14.71 13.61
N TRP A 205 -1.18 -13.78 14.47
CA TRP A 205 -0.34 -12.72 15.03
C TRP A 205 -0.32 -12.78 16.55
N LYS A 206 0.85 -12.59 17.17
CA LYS A 206 0.99 -12.56 18.63
C LYS A 206 0.67 -11.20 19.24
N PHE A 207 1.05 -10.12 18.56
CA PHE A 207 0.97 -8.77 19.08
C PHE A 207 0.15 -7.86 18.17
N GLN A 208 -0.66 -7.02 18.80
CA GLN A 208 -1.23 -5.82 18.22
C GLN A 208 -0.46 -4.60 18.76
N LEU A 209 0.18 -3.87 17.85
CA LEU A 209 1.07 -2.75 18.17
C LEU A 209 0.46 -1.46 17.64
N GLN A 210 0.33 -0.45 18.50
CA GLN A 210 -0.12 0.88 18.08
C GLN A 210 1.07 1.83 18.05
N TYR A 211 1.20 2.53 16.94
CA TYR A 211 2.25 3.52 16.71
C TYR A 211 1.64 4.89 16.48
N GLN A 212 2.35 5.93 16.90
CA GLN A 212 1.98 7.32 16.69
C GLN A 212 3.20 8.17 16.35
N GLY A 213 3.02 9.20 15.52
CA GLY A 213 4.06 10.18 15.20
C GLY A 213 3.49 11.52 14.77
N ALA A 214 4.32 12.55 14.80
CA ALA A 214 3.99 13.85 14.22
C ALA A 214 4.00 13.78 12.69
N VAL A 215 3.22 14.63 12.04
CA VAL A 215 3.15 14.77 10.57
C VAL A 215 3.58 16.19 10.21
N GLY A 216 4.32 16.34 9.12
CA GLY A 216 4.76 17.63 8.60
C GLY A 216 6.07 18.16 9.18
N GLY A 217 6.80 17.33 9.94
CA GLY A 217 8.12 17.68 10.47
C GLY A 217 9.27 17.59 9.45
N HIS A 218 8.99 17.11 8.24
CA HIS A 218 9.95 16.97 7.14
C HIS A 218 9.25 17.03 5.78
N THR A 219 10.01 17.38 4.75
CA THR A 219 9.55 17.36 3.35
C THR A 219 9.67 15.97 2.74
N LEU A 220 9.01 15.74 1.61
CA LEU A 220 9.10 14.49 0.88
C LEU A 220 10.53 14.20 0.37
N ASP A 221 11.29 15.25 0.06
CA ASP A 221 12.68 15.14 -0.35
C ASP A 221 13.59 14.74 0.83
N GLU A 222 13.39 15.35 2.00
CA GLU A 222 14.08 14.96 3.24
C GLU A 222 13.73 13.52 3.65
N ALA A 223 12.49 13.08 3.42
CA ALA A 223 12.09 11.69 3.61
C ALA A 223 12.93 10.74 2.72
N LEU A 224 13.10 11.07 1.44
CA LEU A 224 13.92 10.27 0.52
C LEU A 224 15.39 10.24 0.98
N GLN A 225 15.97 11.38 1.34
CA GLN A 225 17.36 11.49 1.79
C GLN A 225 17.59 10.70 3.08
N THR A 226 16.70 10.87 4.07
CA THR A 226 16.76 10.16 5.36
C THR A 226 16.69 8.65 5.16
N TRP A 227 15.80 8.21 4.27
CA TRP A 227 15.68 6.79 3.94
C TRP A 227 16.92 6.27 3.20
N ALA A 228 17.39 7.00 2.18
CA ALA A 228 18.55 6.61 1.37
C ALA A 228 19.78 6.40 2.26
N LYS A 229 20.04 7.35 3.18
CA LYS A 229 21.16 7.29 4.13
C LYS A 229 21.12 6.09 5.07
N ARG A 230 19.93 5.69 5.55
CA ARG A 230 19.80 4.66 6.61
C ARG A 230 19.48 3.27 6.08
N TRP A 231 18.77 3.21 4.96
CA TRP A 231 18.06 2.01 4.50
C TRP A 231 18.04 1.82 2.98
N GLY A 232 18.59 2.76 2.20
CA GLY A 232 18.57 2.75 0.75
C GLY A 232 19.49 1.71 0.09
N ALA A 233 20.25 0.95 0.88
CA ALA A 233 21.12 -0.12 0.34
C ALA A 233 20.27 -1.19 -0.37
N ARG A 234 20.64 -1.48 -1.63
CA ARG A 234 20.04 -2.54 -2.43
C ARG A 234 20.50 -3.90 -1.92
N ALA A 235 19.61 -4.89 -1.96
CA ALA A 235 20.03 -6.28 -1.81
C ALA A 235 20.85 -6.67 -3.05
N THR A 236 22.10 -7.07 -2.85
CA THR A 236 22.92 -7.66 -3.92
C THR A 236 22.24 -8.96 -4.33
N THR A 237 21.52 -8.98 -5.44
CA THR A 237 21.07 -10.24 -6.04
C THR A 237 22.30 -10.92 -6.60
N THR A 238 22.96 -11.77 -5.80
CA THR A 238 23.83 -12.81 -6.36
C THR A 238 22.92 -13.65 -7.25
N GLN A 239 23.05 -13.49 -8.57
CA GLN A 239 22.46 -14.44 -9.51
C GLN A 239 23.10 -15.79 -9.23
N THR A 240 22.44 -16.63 -8.43
CA THR A 240 22.74 -18.05 -8.42
C THR A 240 22.28 -18.57 -9.77
N GLY A 241 23.23 -18.67 -10.71
CA GLY A 241 23.00 -19.33 -11.98
C GLY A 241 22.55 -20.76 -11.75
N VAL A 242 21.45 -21.13 -12.40
CA VAL A 242 21.08 -22.51 -12.71
C VAL A 242 20.96 -22.57 -14.21
#